data_AF-A0A0E3GWE4-F1
#
_entry.id   AF-A0A0E3GWE4-F1
#
_cell.length_a   1.000
_cell.length_b   1.000
_cell.length_c   1.000
_cell.angle_alpha   90.00
_cell.angle_beta   90.00
_cell.angle_gamma   90.00
#
_symmetry.space_group_name_H-M   'P 1'
#
loop_
_entity.id
_entity.type
_entity.pdbx_description
1 polymer ?
#
loop_
_entity_poly.entity_id
_entity_poly.type
_entity_poly.pdbx_seq_one_letter_code
_entity_poly.pdbx_strand_id
1 'polypeptide(L)'
;MSGMVRKVILIAGFQCNLDLINFVNELDADLFVGLGDIECPQFIRGFIGITGDMEDVSVLKYLKSTGKYLNKYLNISSDFSTDIVISHYPPKGSITGIINGVRVGSQEVLAKVLSNQPRILLHAHSEVQKEYYINNTRVISIGNFSMGYYGEYYPEQGEVKLARVVLP
;
A
#
# COMPACT_ATOMS: atom_id res chain seq x y z
N MET A 1 -12.08 -14.55 -18.55
CA MET A 1 -11.31 -15.66 -17.95
C MET A 1 -10.79 -15.17 -16.62
N SER A 2 -11.39 -15.62 -15.51
CA SER A 2 -11.00 -15.21 -14.16
C SER A 2 -9.80 -16.05 -13.72
N GLY A 3 -8.59 -15.62 -14.09
CA GLY A 3 -7.36 -16.16 -13.52
C GLY A 3 -7.30 -15.85 -12.03
N MET A 4 -6.86 -16.81 -11.22
CA MET A 4 -6.65 -16.62 -9.79
C MET A 4 -5.51 -15.62 -9.57
N VAL A 5 -5.71 -14.62 -8.71
CA VAL A 5 -4.68 -13.62 -8.38
C VAL A 5 -3.63 -14.28 -7.49
N ARG A 6 -2.44 -14.53 -8.04
CA ARG A 6 -1.32 -15.21 -7.35
C ARG A 6 -0.40 -14.21 -6.67
N LYS A 7 -0.15 -13.06 -7.31
CA LYS A 7 0.79 -12.05 -6.83
C LYS A 7 0.21 -10.65 -6.97
N VAL A 8 0.15 -9.94 -5.85
CA VAL A 8 -0.23 -8.54 -5.74
C VAL A 8 1.01 -7.72 -5.42
N ILE A 9 1.25 -6.64 -6.16
CA ILE A 9 2.29 -5.67 -5.81
C ILE A 9 1.67 -4.46 -5.12
N LEU A 10 2.20 -4.12 -3.95
CA LEU A 10 1.81 -3.00 -3.12
C LEU A 10 2.80 -1.85 -3.35
N ILE A 11 2.31 -0.69 -3.77
CA ILE A 11 3.12 0.48 -4.16
C ILE A 11 2.55 1.77 -3.58
N ALA A 12 3.39 2.79 -3.41
CA ALA A 12 3.00 4.13 -2.97
C ALA A 12 4.08 5.15 -3.34
N GLY A 13 3.72 6.44 -3.36
CA GLY A 13 4.70 7.53 -3.29
C GLY A 13 5.50 7.82 -4.55
N PHE A 14 4.87 7.91 -5.72
CA PHE A 14 5.56 8.39 -6.91
C PHE A 14 4.70 9.27 -7.80
N GLN A 15 5.39 10.24 -8.42
CA GLN A 15 4.81 11.24 -9.30
C GLN A 15 4.36 10.64 -10.63
N CYS A 16 3.61 11.42 -11.41
CA CYS A 16 3.22 11.08 -12.76
C CYS A 16 4.41 11.11 -13.74
N ASN A 17 5.27 10.09 -13.67
CA ASN A 17 6.43 9.89 -14.53
C ASN A 17 6.22 8.64 -15.39
N LEU A 18 6.26 8.81 -16.71
CA LEU A 18 5.97 7.72 -17.65
C LEU A 18 6.98 6.58 -17.60
N ASP A 19 8.27 6.86 -17.36
CA ASP A 19 9.31 5.83 -17.28
C ASP A 19 9.10 4.97 -16.03
N LEU A 20 8.79 5.58 -14.89
CA LEU A 20 8.41 4.85 -13.68
C LEU A 20 7.12 4.04 -13.86
N ILE A 21 6.11 4.60 -14.52
CA ILE A 21 4.85 3.89 -14.79
C ILE A 21 5.08 2.68 -15.70
N ASN A 22 5.88 2.84 -16.76
CA ASN A 22 6.25 1.75 -17.67
C ASN A 22 7.01 0.66 -16.90
N PHE A 23 7.97 1.05 -16.09
CA PHE A 23 8.71 0.13 -15.23
C PHE A 23 7.78 -0.63 -14.26
N VAL A 24 6.86 0.06 -13.58
CA VAL A 24 5.85 -0.58 -12.71
C VAL A 24 5.02 -1.60 -13.51
N ASN A 25 4.60 -1.25 -14.72
CA ASN A 25 3.80 -2.14 -15.57
C ASN A 25 4.58 -3.39 -16.03
N GLU A 26 5.91 -3.35 -16.06
CA GLU A 26 6.77 -4.49 -16.40
C GLU A 26 6.99 -5.46 -15.23
N LEU A 27 6.69 -5.04 -13.98
CA LEU A 27 6.82 -5.93 -12.82
C LEU A 27 5.86 -7.13 -12.94
N ASP A 28 6.34 -8.32 -12.59
CA ASP A 28 5.53 -9.53 -12.54
C ASP A 28 4.50 -9.44 -11.39
N ALA A 29 3.26 -9.13 -11.76
CA ALA A 29 2.12 -8.96 -10.88
C ALA A 29 0.82 -9.21 -11.63
N ASP A 30 -0.15 -9.84 -10.97
CA ASP A 30 -1.50 -9.98 -11.49
C ASP A 30 -2.35 -8.72 -11.17
N LEU A 31 -2.01 -8.00 -10.11
CA LEU A 31 -2.71 -6.80 -9.62
C LEU A 31 -1.74 -5.84 -8.92
N PHE A 32 -1.99 -4.54 -9.05
CA PHE A 32 -1.32 -3.50 -8.26
C PHE A 32 -2.29 -2.88 -7.26
N VAL A 33 -1.84 -2.75 -6.01
CA VAL A 33 -2.57 -2.07 -4.95
C VAL A 33 -1.79 -0.84 -4.51
N GLY A 34 -2.34 0.34 -4.79
CA GLY A 34 -1.80 1.61 -4.35
C GLY A 34 -2.18 1.92 -2.90
N LEU A 35 -1.19 2.29 -2.08
CA LEU A 35 -1.36 2.71 -0.69
C LEU A 35 -1.29 4.25 -0.55
N GLY A 36 -1.53 4.99 -1.63
CA GLY A 36 -1.53 6.45 -1.66
C GLY A 36 -0.26 7.07 -2.24
N ASP A 37 -0.30 8.40 -2.41
CA ASP A 37 0.68 9.24 -3.08
C ASP A 37 1.06 8.74 -4.48
N ILE A 38 0.09 8.29 -5.28
CA ILE A 38 0.29 7.92 -6.70
C ILE A 38 -0.51 8.88 -7.58
N GLU A 39 0.18 9.76 -8.31
CA GLU A 39 -0.49 10.83 -9.08
C GLU A 39 -1.22 10.35 -10.34
N CYS A 40 -0.74 9.27 -10.97
CA CYS A 40 -1.24 8.81 -12.27
C CYS A 40 -1.64 7.32 -12.31
N PRO A 41 -2.54 6.87 -11.41
CA PRO A 41 -2.93 5.47 -11.33
C PRO A 41 -3.67 4.96 -12.57
N GLN A 42 -4.21 5.85 -13.41
CA GLN A 42 -4.92 5.50 -14.64
C GLN A 42 -4.04 4.81 -15.69
N PHE A 43 -2.71 4.99 -15.61
CA PHE A 43 -1.77 4.39 -16.54
C PHE A 43 -1.11 3.10 -16.00
N ILE A 44 -1.49 2.66 -14.81
CA ILE A 44 -1.00 1.41 -14.20
C ILE A 44 -2.00 0.30 -14.49
N ARG A 45 -1.51 -0.79 -15.10
CA ARG A 45 -2.33 -1.96 -15.45
C ARG A 45 -2.86 -2.62 -14.17
N GLY A 46 -4.11 -3.06 -14.17
CA GLY A 46 -4.67 -3.81 -13.03
C GLY A 46 -4.56 -3.07 -11.69
N PHE A 47 -4.71 -1.73 -11.69
CA PHE A 47 -4.58 -0.92 -10.49
C PHE A 47 -5.90 -0.77 -9.72
N ILE A 48 -5.84 -0.97 -8.41
CA ILE A 48 -6.81 -0.50 -7.41
C ILE A 48 -6.04 0.16 -6.27
N GLY A 49 -6.69 0.97 -5.42
CA GLY A 49 -5.96 1.55 -4.29
C GLY A 49 -6.75 2.52 -3.42
N ILE A 50 -6.05 3.05 -2.44
CA ILE A 50 -6.49 4.17 -1.59
C ILE A 50 -5.65 5.42 -1.92
N THR A 51 -6.08 6.56 -1.41
CA THR A 51 -5.36 7.84 -1.56
C THR A 51 -4.46 8.13 -0.37
N GLY A 52 -3.43 8.94 -0.59
CA GLY A 52 -2.57 9.53 0.43
C GLY A 52 -2.80 11.03 0.58
N ASP A 53 -1.72 11.77 0.84
CA ASP A 53 -1.70 13.21 1.09
C ASP A 53 -1.47 14.03 -0.19
N MET A 54 -0.67 13.48 -1.10
CA MET A 54 -0.08 14.24 -2.21
C MET A 54 -0.96 14.24 -3.47
N GLU A 55 -1.98 13.38 -3.56
CA GLU A 55 -2.84 13.32 -4.73
C GLU A 55 -3.87 14.44 -4.78
N ASP A 56 -4.09 14.98 -5.98
CA ASP A 56 -5.21 15.87 -6.25
C ASP A 56 -6.57 15.14 -6.15
N VAL A 57 -7.63 15.89 -5.87
CA VAL A 57 -9.01 15.38 -5.78
C VAL A 57 -9.46 14.61 -7.03
N SER A 58 -8.85 14.89 -8.19
CA SER A 58 -9.06 14.16 -9.44
C SER A 58 -8.72 12.67 -9.33
N VAL A 59 -7.69 12.30 -8.57
CA VAL A 59 -7.30 10.89 -8.36
C VAL A 59 -8.40 10.16 -7.58
N LEU A 60 -8.87 10.75 -6.48
CA LEU A 60 -9.98 10.18 -5.70
C LEU A 60 -11.25 10.03 -6.56
N LYS A 61 -11.58 11.04 -7.36
CA LYS A 61 -12.72 11.01 -8.28
C LYS A 61 -12.57 9.89 -9.30
N TYR A 62 -11.39 9.74 -9.91
CA TYR A 62 -11.09 8.65 -10.85
C TYR A 62 -11.26 7.28 -10.21
N LEU A 63 -10.65 7.04 -9.04
CA LEU A 63 -10.72 5.75 -8.36
C LEU A 63 -12.17 5.40 -8.00
N LYS A 64 -12.96 6.36 -7.50
CA LYS A 64 -14.36 6.13 -7.17
C LYS A 64 -15.24 5.92 -8.39
N SER A 65 -15.11 6.76 -9.44
CA SER A 65 -15.96 6.67 -10.63
C SER A 65 -15.69 5.43 -11.48
N THR A 66 -14.50 4.84 -11.37
CA THR A 66 -14.10 3.63 -12.09
C THR A 66 -14.15 2.36 -11.25
N GLY A 67 -14.61 2.44 -9.99
CA GLY A 67 -14.68 1.29 -9.07
C GLY A 67 -13.31 0.75 -8.66
N LYS A 68 -12.24 1.55 -8.79
CA LYS A 68 -10.85 1.22 -8.43
C LYS A 68 -10.47 1.65 -7.01
N TYR A 69 -11.34 2.38 -6.31
CA TYR A 69 -11.14 2.70 -4.91
C TYR A 69 -11.29 1.43 -4.05
N LEU A 70 -10.23 1.09 -3.32
CA LEU A 70 -10.17 -0.14 -2.54
C LEU A 70 -10.75 0.07 -1.13
N ASN A 71 -11.97 -0.43 -0.92
CA ASN A 71 -12.49 -0.72 0.43
C ASN A 71 -12.10 -2.13 0.86
N LYS A 72 -12.41 -3.12 0.03
CA LYS A 72 -12.12 -4.54 0.23
C LYS A 72 -11.93 -5.24 -1.11
N TYR A 73 -10.91 -6.08 -1.20
CA TYR A 73 -10.64 -6.95 -2.35
C TYR A 73 -9.89 -8.20 -1.88
N LEU A 74 -10.38 -9.38 -2.25
CA LEU A 74 -9.93 -10.66 -1.67
C LEU A 74 -10.03 -10.61 -0.12
N ASN A 75 -8.91 -10.86 0.56
CA ASN A 75 -8.75 -10.79 2.01
C ASN A 75 -8.01 -9.52 2.47
N ILE A 76 -7.88 -8.50 1.61
CA ILE A 76 -7.33 -7.19 1.95
C ILE A 76 -8.45 -6.16 2.10
N SER A 77 -8.36 -5.30 3.10
CA SER A 77 -9.29 -4.15 3.26
C SER A 77 -8.62 -2.88 3.78
N SER A 78 -9.11 -1.71 3.38
CA SER A 78 -8.71 -0.42 3.97
C SER A 78 -9.61 0.03 5.13
N ASP A 79 -10.79 -0.57 5.25
CA ASP A 79 -11.80 -0.26 6.28
C ASP A 79 -11.68 -1.12 7.55
N PHE A 80 -10.62 -1.94 7.63
CA PHE A 80 -10.35 -2.87 8.74
C PHE A 80 -11.38 -3.99 8.90
N SER A 81 -12.13 -4.34 7.85
CA SER A 81 -13.10 -5.44 7.83
C SER A 81 -12.50 -6.84 7.58
N THR A 82 -11.19 -6.96 7.47
CA THR A 82 -10.47 -8.22 7.22
C THR A 82 -9.21 -8.32 8.08
N ASP A 83 -8.61 -9.52 8.14
CA ASP A 83 -7.39 -9.77 8.92
C ASP A 83 -6.12 -9.15 8.31
N ILE A 84 -6.16 -8.74 7.04
CA ILE A 84 -5.03 -8.10 6.36
C ILE A 84 -5.51 -6.73 5.90
N VAL A 85 -4.99 -5.69 6.55
CA VAL A 85 -5.46 -4.33 6.31
C VAL A 85 -4.39 -3.50 5.64
N ILE A 86 -4.82 -2.54 4.83
CA ILE A 86 -3.94 -1.52 4.25
C ILE A 86 -4.28 -0.14 4.80
N SER A 87 -3.28 0.72 4.92
CA SER A 87 -3.47 2.13 5.23
C SER A 87 -2.42 2.97 4.51
N HIS A 88 -2.72 4.23 4.21
CA HIS A 88 -1.67 5.14 3.80
C HIS A 88 -0.72 5.40 4.96
N TYR A 89 -1.26 5.72 6.15
CA TYR A 89 -0.47 6.14 7.29
C TYR A 89 0.00 4.97 8.19
N PRO A 90 1.19 5.08 8.78
CA PRO A 90 1.60 4.25 9.91
C PRO A 90 0.71 4.50 11.14
N PRO A 91 0.54 3.51 12.03
CA PRO A 91 -0.04 3.76 13.36
C PRO A 91 0.90 4.62 14.21
N LYS A 92 0.36 5.59 14.94
CA LYS A 92 1.17 6.47 15.80
C LYS A 92 1.97 5.66 16.81
N GLY A 93 3.22 6.06 17.02
CA GLY A 93 4.14 5.40 17.95
C GLY A 93 4.85 4.18 17.36
N SER A 94 4.44 3.71 16.17
CA SER A 94 5.19 2.68 15.45
C SER A 94 6.55 3.18 15.00
N ILE A 95 7.53 2.29 14.98
CA ILE A 95 8.87 2.55 14.45
C ILE A 95 8.97 2.34 12.93
N THR A 96 7.85 1.98 12.29
CA THR A 96 7.75 1.71 10.85
C THR A 96 7.40 2.95 10.04
N GLY A 97 6.90 4.01 10.67
CA GLY A 97 6.61 5.30 10.06
C GLY A 97 7.76 6.27 10.21
N ILE A 98 8.67 6.33 9.24
CA ILE A 98 9.82 7.26 9.24
C ILE A 98 9.82 8.07 7.94
N ILE A 99 9.87 9.39 8.07
CA ILE A 99 10.08 10.36 6.98
C ILE A 99 11.14 11.35 7.44
N ASN A 100 12.21 11.54 6.65
CA ASN A 100 13.33 12.42 6.99
C ASN A 100 13.90 12.18 8.41
N GLY A 101 13.97 10.90 8.83
CA GLY A 101 14.44 10.50 10.16
C GLY A 101 13.46 10.77 11.31
N VAL A 102 12.30 11.39 11.05
CA VAL A 102 11.27 11.68 12.04
C VAL A 102 10.21 10.60 12.05
N ARG A 103 9.76 10.19 13.24
CA ARG A 103 8.66 9.24 13.38
C ARG A 103 7.32 9.92 13.12
N VAL A 104 6.56 9.37 12.19
CA VAL A 104 5.21 9.82 11.82
C VAL A 104 4.18 8.73 12.11
N GLY A 105 2.91 9.10 12.25
CA GLY A 105 1.82 8.14 12.35
C GLY A 105 0.50 8.72 12.84
N SER A 106 -0.58 8.03 12.45
CA SER A 106 -1.96 8.42 12.72
C SER A 106 -2.50 7.78 14.00
N GLN A 107 -3.14 8.59 14.84
CA GLN A 107 -3.88 8.10 16.00
C GLN A 107 -5.08 7.25 15.61
N GLU A 108 -5.73 7.58 14.49
CA GLU A 108 -6.89 6.84 14.00
C GLU A 108 -6.50 5.42 13.59
N VAL A 109 -5.38 5.28 12.87
CA VAL A 109 -4.86 3.97 12.47
C VAL A 109 -4.48 3.15 13.69
N LEU A 110 -3.82 3.76 14.70
CA LEU A 110 -3.51 3.09 15.95
C LEU A 110 -4.79 2.60 16.65
N ALA A 111 -5.82 3.45 16.78
CA ALA A 111 -7.08 3.09 17.41
C ALA A 111 -7.74 1.91 16.69
N LYS A 112 -7.77 1.92 15.35
CA LYS A 112 -8.32 0.84 14.53
C LYS A 112 -7.53 -0.47 14.66
N VAL A 113 -6.20 -0.40 14.76
CA VAL A 113 -5.35 -1.57 15.04
C VAL A 113 -5.69 -2.17 16.41
N LEU A 114 -5.79 -1.33 17.44
CA LEU A 114 -6.08 -1.80 18.80
C LEU A 114 -7.49 -2.39 18.94
N SER A 115 -8.48 -1.82 18.25
CA SER A 115 -9.88 -2.28 18.32
C SER A 115 -10.15 -3.52 17.49
N ASN A 116 -9.60 -3.61 16.27
CA ASN A 116 -9.91 -4.70 15.34
C ASN A 116 -8.87 -5.83 15.38
N GLN A 117 -7.66 -5.57 15.90
CA GLN A 117 -6.54 -6.51 15.99
C GLN A 117 -6.32 -7.33 14.71
N PRO A 118 -6.18 -6.68 13.53
CA PRO A 118 -5.91 -7.42 12.30
C PRO A 118 -4.60 -8.19 12.43
N ARG A 119 -4.48 -9.32 11.74
CA ARG A 119 -3.23 -10.11 11.71
C ARG A 119 -2.07 -9.30 11.12
N ILE A 120 -2.32 -8.59 10.02
CA ILE A 120 -1.32 -7.77 9.32
C ILE A 120 -1.90 -6.38 9.02
N LEU A 121 -1.13 -5.32 9.28
CA LEU A 121 -1.33 -3.99 8.72
C LEU A 121 -0.17 -3.65 7.78
N LEU A 122 -0.48 -3.42 6.51
CA LEU A 122 0.44 -2.89 5.52
C LEU A 122 0.23 -1.38 5.40
N HIS A 123 1.29 -0.58 5.50
CA HIS A 123 1.18 0.85 5.33
C HIS A 123 2.27 1.45 4.46
N ALA A 124 1.99 2.66 3.95
CA ALA A 124 2.92 3.51 3.21
C ALA A 124 3.32 4.72 4.07
N HIS A 125 3.48 5.91 3.47
CA HIS A 125 3.84 7.14 4.17
C HIS A 125 5.11 6.97 5.04
N SER A 126 6.10 6.26 4.48
CA SER A 126 7.41 6.08 5.09
C SER A 126 8.46 5.81 4.02
N GLU A 127 9.67 6.33 4.24
CA GLU A 127 10.85 6.14 3.41
C GLU A 127 11.59 4.82 3.68
N VAL A 128 11.17 4.06 4.69
CA VAL A 128 11.84 2.80 5.08
C VAL A 128 10.90 1.61 4.97
N GLN A 129 11.46 0.47 4.60
CA GLN A 129 10.84 -0.83 4.78
C GLN A 129 11.18 -1.36 6.15
N LYS A 130 10.15 -1.64 6.96
CA LYS A 130 10.34 -2.08 8.33
C LYS A 130 9.11 -2.78 8.86
N GLU A 131 9.35 -3.68 9.80
CA GLU A 131 8.30 -4.40 10.50
C GLU A 131 8.35 -4.11 11.99
N TYR A 132 7.18 -4.12 12.60
CA TYR A 132 6.98 -3.93 14.02
C TYR A 132 5.70 -4.64 14.47
N TYR A 133 5.60 -4.97 15.76
CA TYR A 133 4.40 -5.58 16.30
C TYR A 133 3.70 -4.62 17.26
N ILE A 134 2.40 -4.46 17.08
CA ILE A 134 1.50 -3.83 18.05
C ILE A 134 0.56 -4.93 18.54
N ASN A 135 0.77 -5.39 19.76
CA ASN A 135 0.14 -6.61 20.27
C ASN A 135 0.35 -7.78 19.28
N ASN A 136 -0.73 -8.36 18.78
CA ASN A 136 -0.72 -9.48 17.82
C ASN A 136 -0.74 -9.03 16.36
N THR A 137 -0.80 -7.73 16.08
CA THR A 137 -0.80 -7.18 14.72
C THR A 137 0.62 -6.95 14.23
N ARG A 138 0.99 -7.61 13.13
CA ARG A 138 2.23 -7.34 12.40
C ARG A 138 2.04 -6.09 11.52
N VAL A 139 2.68 -5.00 11.90
CA VAL A 139 2.69 -3.72 11.17
C VAL A 139 3.90 -3.70 10.24
N ILE A 140 3.66 -3.50 8.95
CA ILE A 140 4.67 -3.57 7.89
C ILE A 140 4.60 -2.28 7.08
N SER A 141 5.69 -1.53 7.05
CA SER A 141 5.89 -0.46 6.06
C SER A 141 6.37 -1.08 4.75
N ILE A 142 5.64 -0.83 3.66
CA ILE A 142 6.08 -1.24 2.31
C ILE A 142 7.17 -0.32 1.75
N GLY A 143 7.43 0.80 2.43
CA GLY A 143 8.33 1.86 1.98
C GLY A 143 7.70 2.77 0.92
N ASN A 144 8.56 3.51 0.22
CA ASN A 144 8.18 4.43 -0.83
C ASN A 144 8.79 4.00 -2.17
N PHE A 145 7.96 3.91 -3.22
CA PHE A 145 8.37 3.44 -4.52
C PHE A 145 9.35 4.39 -5.21
N SER A 146 9.31 5.70 -4.94
CA SER A 146 10.32 6.66 -5.43
C SER A 146 11.74 6.39 -4.89
N MET A 147 11.88 5.50 -3.90
CA MET A 147 13.17 5.00 -3.40
C MET A 147 13.48 3.55 -3.83
N GLY A 148 12.62 2.99 -4.68
CA GLY A 148 12.66 1.63 -5.19
C GLY A 148 11.96 0.60 -4.31
N TYR A 149 11.30 0.98 -3.21
CA TYR A 149 10.67 0.03 -2.29
C TYR A 149 9.23 -0.33 -2.68
N TYR A 150 8.87 -1.61 -2.55
CA TYR A 150 7.50 -2.10 -2.74
C TYR A 150 7.26 -3.37 -1.92
N GLY A 151 5.99 -3.72 -1.73
CA GLY A 151 5.58 -4.98 -1.11
C GLY A 151 5.09 -5.98 -2.15
N GLU A 152 5.41 -7.25 -1.97
CA GLU A 152 4.77 -8.36 -2.67
C GLU A 152 3.84 -9.09 -1.71
N TYR A 153 2.59 -9.23 -2.10
CA TYR A 153 1.59 -9.97 -1.36
C TYR A 153 1.11 -11.17 -2.14
N TYR A 154 1.09 -12.32 -1.47
CA TYR A 154 0.73 -13.62 -2.03
C TYR A 154 -0.57 -14.09 -1.35
N PRO A 155 -1.75 -13.87 -1.97
CA PRO A 155 -3.03 -14.02 -1.29
C PRO A 155 -3.35 -15.44 -0.79
N GLU A 156 -2.94 -16.47 -1.53
CA GLU A 156 -3.19 -17.86 -1.15
C GLU A 156 -2.41 -18.27 0.10
N GLN A 157 -1.18 -17.78 0.23
CA GLN A 157 -0.30 -18.06 1.37
C GLN A 157 -0.53 -17.08 2.52
N GLY A 158 -1.16 -15.93 2.25
CA GLY A 158 -1.31 -14.85 3.22
C GLY A 158 0.04 -14.25 3.65
N GLU A 159 1.04 -14.31 2.75
CA GLU A 159 2.43 -13.90 2.98
C GLU A 159 2.72 -12.54 2.33
N VAL A 160 3.55 -11.76 3.01
CA VAL A 160 4.09 -10.48 2.51
C VAL A 160 5.60 -10.57 2.46
N LYS A 161 6.19 -10.19 1.33
CA LYS A 161 7.63 -10.03 1.14
C LYS A 161 7.95 -8.57 0.82
N LEU A 162 8.96 -8.02 1.48
CA LEU A 162 9.47 -6.69 1.20
C LEU A 162 10.53 -6.78 0.11
N ALA A 163 10.39 -5.95 -0.92
CA ALA A 163 11.26 -5.99 -2.09
C ALA A 163 11.72 -4.58 -2.47
N ARG A 164 12.83 -4.53 -3.23
CA ARG A 164 13.43 -3.29 -3.73
C ARG A 164 13.89 -3.46 -5.17
N VAL A 165 13.74 -2.42 -5.98
CA VAL A 165 14.29 -2.28 -7.33
C VAL A 165 15.28 -1.11 -7.42
N VAL A 166 16.10 -1.12 -8.46
CA VAL A 166 16.84 0.06 -8.90
C VAL A 166 15.94 0.80 -9.89
N LEU A 167 15.68 2.08 -9.62
CA LEU A 167 14.83 2.90 -10.48
C LEU A 167 15.62 3.41 -11.71
N PRO A 168 14.95 3.61 -12.85
CA PRO A 168 15.52 4.24 -14.04
C PRO A 168 15.89 5.71 -13.82
#